data_AF-A0A9E3B6P9-F1
#
_entry.id   AF-A0A9E3B6P9-F1
#
_cell.length_a   1.000
_cell.length_b   1.000
_cell.length_c   1.000
_cell.angle_alpha   90.00
_cell.angle_beta   90.00
_cell.angle_gamma   90.00
#
_symmetry.space_group_name_H-M   'P 1'
#
loop_
_entity.id
_entity.type
_entity.pdbx_description
1 polymer ?
#
loop_
_entity_poly.entity_id
_entity_poly.type
_entity_poly.pdbx_seq_one_letter_code
_entity_poly.pdbx_strand_id
1 'polypeptide(L)'
;DEDSRRLPKVVEGDPAAVEHIHPEQHFTEPPPRYSEASLVRKLEELGIGRPSTYASILSVLRERAYVRLDRGRFIPEDKGRLVTAFLTSFFKRYVEYGFTADLEEKLDEVSAGDLDWKQLLRDFWRDFSAAVGETKNLKITDVINELDEILGPHIFPATEPGVDPRKCPLCGDGRLNLKLGRFGAFVGCSNYPNCKFTRQIGQSNGEGGGQPVELGPDPHTGEIITLRSGRFGPYVQLGDGDKPKRASIPKGTDASAVDLELAIKLLSLPREVGKHPETGEPIVANLGRYGPYVQHQKQYASLESDEDVFTIGLNHAVTLIAERKAKGFKRRGPEALKELGPDPTTGDTIKVMKGRYGAYVTDGKTNATLPGTTTPETVTLAEALELIAARAAKGPSKKKRSAAPKRTPKPKGASDSRPVKKPAKKKSSKTRTPEPAA
;
A
#
# COMPACT_ATOMS: atom_id res chain seq x y z
N ASP A 1 9.30 34.06 24.61
CA ASP A 1 9.47 35.04 25.69
C ASP A 1 10.63 35.97 25.43
N GLU A 2 10.33 37.22 25.11
CA GLU A 2 11.32 38.31 25.09
C GLU A 2 11.62 38.84 26.50
N ASP A 3 10.78 38.52 27.49
CA ASP A 3 10.97 38.91 28.90
C ASP A 3 12.13 38.19 29.60
N SER A 4 12.64 37.08 29.06
CA SER A 4 13.72 36.29 29.66
C SER A 4 15.14 36.77 29.32
N ARG A 5 15.29 37.90 28.59
CA ARG A 5 16.59 38.45 28.15
C ARG A 5 16.93 39.82 28.73
N ARG A 6 16.34 40.20 29.87
CA ARG A 6 16.75 41.41 30.58
C ARG A 6 18.16 41.22 31.15
N LEU A 7 19.13 41.89 30.55
CA LEU A 7 20.49 41.96 31.05
C LEU A 7 20.70 43.28 31.83
N PRO A 8 21.49 43.28 32.91
CA PRO A 8 21.85 44.51 33.60
C PRO A 8 22.71 45.41 32.72
N LYS A 9 22.69 46.72 32.98
CA LYS A 9 23.61 47.66 32.33
C LYS A 9 25.01 47.43 32.89
N VAL A 10 25.94 47.02 32.04
CA VAL A 10 27.36 46.79 32.37
C VAL A 10 28.26 47.68 31.52
N VAL A 11 29.44 48.00 32.02
CA VAL A 11 30.50 48.75 31.32
C VAL A 11 31.73 47.84 31.21
N GLU A 12 32.53 48.05 30.16
CA GLU A 12 33.79 47.32 29.98
C GLU A 12 34.69 47.52 31.20
N GLY A 13 35.13 46.42 31.81
CA GLY A 13 35.95 46.41 33.03
C GLY A 13 35.17 46.18 34.33
N ASP A 14 33.83 46.10 34.30
CA ASP A 14 33.04 45.75 35.48
C ASP A 14 33.39 44.33 35.99
N PRO A 15 33.56 44.13 37.32
CA PRO A 15 33.84 42.82 37.87
C PRO A 15 32.60 41.91 37.78
N ALA A 16 32.76 40.72 37.19
CA ALA A 16 31.72 39.70 37.10
C ALA A 16 32.10 38.46 37.93
N ALA A 17 31.33 38.18 38.99
CA ALA A 17 31.49 36.96 39.77
C ALA A 17 30.72 35.81 39.11
N VAL A 18 31.37 34.65 38.97
CA VAL A 18 30.68 33.43 38.52
C VAL A 18 29.88 32.88 39.70
N GLU A 19 28.55 32.97 39.64
CA GLU A 19 27.67 32.40 40.67
C GLU A 19 27.58 30.86 40.54
N HIS A 20 27.31 30.38 39.32
CA HIS A 20 27.15 28.95 39.03
C HIS A 20 27.76 28.57 37.69
N ILE A 21 28.34 27.37 37.62
CA ILE A 21 28.79 26.75 36.38
C ILE A 21 27.91 25.52 36.15
N HIS A 22 27.10 25.55 35.10
CA HIS A 22 26.26 24.41 34.69
C HIS A 22 26.90 23.73 33.47
N PRO A 23 27.61 22.60 33.66
CA PRO A 23 28.12 21.84 32.53
C PRO A 23 26.96 21.14 31.81
N GLU A 24 26.63 21.61 30.61
CA GLU A 24 25.64 20.97 29.76
C GLU A 24 26.29 20.27 28.58
N GLN A 25 25.88 19.03 28.33
CA GLN A 25 26.28 18.28 27.15
C GLN A 25 25.12 18.28 26.15
N HIS A 26 25.41 18.74 24.93
CA HIS A 26 24.45 18.76 23.82
C HIS A 26 24.94 17.84 22.71
N PHE A 27 24.00 17.20 22.02
CA PHE A 27 24.26 16.40 20.82
C PHE A 27 23.67 17.10 19.61
N THR A 28 24.32 16.97 18.45
CA THR A 28 23.77 17.47 17.20
C THR A 28 22.58 16.61 16.79
N GLU A 29 21.43 17.24 16.60
CA GLU A 29 20.27 16.57 16.04
C GLU A 29 20.29 16.61 14.51
N PRO A 30 19.79 15.57 13.83
CA PRO A 30 19.63 15.61 12.38
C PRO A 30 18.57 16.65 11.97
N PRO A 31 18.63 17.18 10.74
CA PRO A 31 17.63 18.10 10.24
C PRO A 31 16.21 17.54 10.38
N PRO A 32 15.24 18.35 10.86
CA PRO A 32 13.88 17.87 11.05
C PRO A 32 13.23 17.54 9.71
N ARG A 33 12.43 16.48 9.68
CA ARG A 33 11.60 16.14 8.51
C ARG A 33 10.57 17.23 8.26
N TYR A 34 10.13 17.34 7.01
CA TYR A 34 9.10 18.29 6.63
C TYR A 34 7.74 17.92 7.23
N SER A 35 7.08 18.88 7.87
CA SER A 35 5.62 18.91 8.01
C SER A 35 4.96 19.47 6.75
N GLU A 36 3.63 19.40 6.64
CA GLU A 36 2.86 20.04 5.57
C GLU A 36 3.22 21.52 5.42
N ALA A 37 3.17 22.30 6.51
CA ALA A 37 3.50 23.72 6.49
C ALA A 37 4.95 23.98 6.02
N SER A 38 5.93 23.24 6.55
CA SER A 38 7.32 23.44 6.16
C SER A 38 7.63 22.99 4.73
N LEU A 39 6.91 21.99 4.21
CA LEU A 39 7.05 21.55 2.82
C LEU A 39 6.44 22.58 1.87
N VAL A 40 5.26 23.11 2.18
CA VAL A 40 4.63 24.19 1.40
C VAL A 40 5.54 25.41 1.37
N ARG A 41 6.07 25.82 2.52
CA ARG A 41 7.04 26.93 2.58
C ARG A 41 8.27 26.67 1.71
N LYS A 42 8.77 25.43 1.66
CA LYS A 42 9.94 25.09 0.83
C LYS A 42 9.59 25.06 -0.66
N LEU A 43 8.40 24.60 -1.03
CA LEU A 43 7.89 24.63 -2.40
C LEU A 43 7.77 26.08 -2.89
N GLU A 44 7.20 26.95 -2.06
CA GLU A 44 7.07 28.39 -2.32
C GLU A 44 8.44 29.07 -2.49
N GLU A 45 9.39 28.81 -1.58
CA GLU A 45 10.77 29.31 -1.66
C GLU A 45 11.47 28.90 -2.97
N LEU A 46 11.19 27.70 -3.46
CA LEU A 46 11.76 27.17 -4.70
C LEU A 46 10.96 27.58 -5.96
N GLY A 47 9.86 28.34 -5.83
CA GLY A 47 9.00 28.70 -6.96
C GLY A 47 8.20 27.54 -7.56
N ILE A 48 8.09 26.42 -6.84
CA ILE A 48 7.45 25.19 -7.32
C ILE A 48 6.01 25.13 -6.80
N GLY A 49 5.05 25.14 -7.72
CA GLY A 49 3.63 25.14 -7.39
C GLY A 49 3.09 26.54 -7.08
N ARG A 50 1.79 26.61 -6.79
CA ARG A 50 1.01 27.83 -6.58
C ARG A 50 0.01 27.59 -5.43
N PRO A 51 -0.60 28.64 -4.83
CA PRO A 51 -1.59 28.47 -3.77
C PRO A 51 -2.72 27.48 -4.10
N SER A 52 -3.08 27.38 -5.38
CA SER A 52 -4.08 26.44 -5.89
C SER A 52 -3.61 24.98 -6.00
N THR A 53 -2.30 24.72 -5.97
CA THR A 53 -1.72 23.39 -6.19
C THR A 53 -1.07 22.77 -4.96
N TYR A 54 -0.71 23.54 -3.93
CA TYR A 54 -0.06 23.00 -2.73
C TYR A 54 -0.85 21.86 -2.06
N ALA A 55 -2.14 22.06 -1.81
CA ALA A 55 -2.98 21.03 -1.20
C ALA A 55 -3.08 19.76 -2.06
N SER A 56 -3.20 19.92 -3.40
CA SER A 56 -3.32 18.79 -4.31
C SER A 56 -2.00 18.03 -4.47
N ILE A 57 -0.85 18.71 -4.50
CA ILE A 57 0.49 18.10 -4.47
C ILE A 57 0.61 17.20 -3.23
N LEU A 58 0.34 17.74 -2.04
CA LEU A 58 0.43 16.98 -0.79
C LEU A 58 -0.54 15.79 -0.74
N SER A 59 -1.77 15.96 -1.25
CA SER A 59 -2.74 14.87 -1.34
C SER A 59 -2.25 13.75 -2.26
N VAL A 60 -1.79 14.10 -3.47
CA VAL A 60 -1.31 13.13 -4.46
C VAL A 60 -0.09 12.36 -3.97
N LEU A 61 0.86 13.02 -3.29
CA LEU A 61 2.03 12.34 -2.72
C LEU A 61 1.64 11.26 -1.71
N ARG A 62 0.61 11.51 -0.89
CA ARG A 62 0.07 10.55 0.09
C ARG A 62 -0.78 9.46 -0.58
N GLU A 63 -1.75 9.85 -1.39
CA GLU A 63 -2.68 8.93 -2.06
C GLU A 63 -1.96 7.92 -2.94
N ARG A 64 -0.84 8.33 -3.56
CA ARG A 64 -0.01 7.44 -4.39
C ARG A 64 1.01 6.63 -3.60
N ALA A 65 1.04 6.75 -2.28
CA ALA A 65 1.98 6.05 -1.40
C ALA A 65 3.45 6.34 -1.79
N TYR A 66 3.76 7.62 -2.03
CA TYR A 66 5.16 8.08 -2.17
C TYR A 66 5.72 8.56 -0.85
N VAL A 67 4.84 9.12 0.00
CA VAL A 67 5.14 9.51 1.36
C VAL A 67 3.99 9.07 2.27
N ARG A 68 4.31 8.80 3.52
CA ARG A 68 3.34 8.66 4.61
C ARG A 68 3.48 9.80 5.60
N LEU A 69 2.40 10.13 6.29
CA LEU A 69 2.43 11.11 7.38
C LEU A 69 2.54 10.36 8.71
N ASP A 70 3.51 10.75 9.53
CA ASP A 70 3.77 10.15 10.83
C ASP A 70 4.07 11.26 11.84
N ARG A 71 3.25 11.36 12.89
CA ARG A 71 3.32 12.45 13.89
C ARG A 71 3.45 13.84 13.25
N GLY A 72 2.69 14.10 12.18
CA GLY A 72 2.70 15.37 11.44
C GLY A 72 3.93 15.63 10.57
N ARG A 73 4.78 14.61 10.35
CA ARG A 73 5.99 14.68 9.52
C ARG A 73 5.90 13.72 8.35
N PHE A 74 6.35 14.15 7.18
CA PHE A 74 6.42 13.30 5.99
C PHE A 74 7.60 12.34 6.09
N ILE A 75 7.32 11.07 5.87
CA ILE A 75 8.32 10.01 5.75
C ILE A 75 8.24 9.46 4.32
N PRO A 76 9.33 9.51 3.54
CA PRO A 76 9.35 8.97 2.19
C PRO A 76 9.25 7.44 2.25
N GLU A 77 8.32 6.89 1.48
CA GLU A 77 8.15 5.45 1.32
C GLU A 77 9.08 4.93 0.21
N ASP A 78 9.33 3.62 0.23
CA ASP A 78 10.29 3.02 -0.71
C ASP A 78 9.84 3.18 -2.17
N LYS A 79 8.53 3.18 -2.43
CA LYS A 79 7.98 3.48 -3.76
C LYS A 79 8.31 4.90 -4.20
N GLY A 80 8.21 5.88 -3.30
CA GLY A 80 8.58 7.27 -3.57
C GLY A 80 10.07 7.40 -3.87
N ARG A 81 10.91 6.70 -3.11
CA ARG A 81 12.37 6.65 -3.32
C ARG A 81 12.73 6.00 -4.65
N LEU A 82 12.09 4.88 -5.00
CA LEU A 82 12.31 4.18 -6.27
C LEU A 82 11.97 5.07 -7.47
N VAL A 83 10.81 5.72 -7.44
CA VAL A 83 10.40 6.66 -8.50
C VAL A 83 11.36 7.84 -8.58
N THR A 84 11.77 8.39 -7.43
CA THR A 84 12.72 9.52 -7.39
C THR A 84 14.09 9.13 -7.95
N ALA A 85 14.62 7.96 -7.57
CA ALA A 85 15.89 7.45 -8.10
C ALA A 85 15.81 7.24 -9.62
N PHE A 86 14.72 6.66 -10.12
CA PHE A 86 14.50 6.49 -11.56
C PHE A 86 14.46 7.82 -12.30
N LEU A 87 13.66 8.78 -11.84
CA LEU A 87 13.54 10.07 -12.51
C LEU A 87 14.84 10.88 -12.42
N THR A 88 15.57 10.82 -11.30
CA THR A 88 16.85 11.54 -11.15
C THR A 88 17.93 10.97 -12.07
N SER A 89 17.91 9.65 -12.32
CA SER A 89 18.92 8.99 -13.16
C SER A 89 18.65 9.18 -14.66
N PHE A 90 17.40 9.06 -15.08
CA PHE A 90 17.04 9.01 -16.50
C PHE A 90 16.32 10.26 -17.02
N PHE A 91 15.79 11.09 -16.12
CA PHE A 91 15.00 12.29 -16.45
C PHE A 91 15.42 13.52 -15.62
N LYS A 92 16.70 13.62 -15.24
CA LYS A 92 17.24 14.62 -14.29
C LYS A 92 16.70 16.04 -14.53
N ARG A 93 16.80 16.54 -15.77
CA ARG A 93 16.31 17.86 -16.18
C ARG A 93 14.86 18.13 -15.74
N TYR A 94 13.99 17.13 -15.82
CA TYR A 94 12.55 17.28 -15.55
C TYR A 94 12.17 17.17 -14.07
N VAL A 95 13.13 16.82 -13.19
CA VAL A 95 12.93 16.78 -11.73
C VAL A 95 13.83 17.77 -10.98
N GLU A 96 14.65 18.52 -11.70
CA GLU A 96 15.39 19.65 -11.15
C GLU A 96 14.43 20.77 -10.72
N TYR A 97 14.75 21.39 -9.59
CA TYR A 97 13.91 22.44 -9.01
C TYR A 97 13.79 23.64 -9.94
N GLY A 98 14.91 24.08 -10.52
CA GLY A 98 14.95 25.21 -11.46
C GLY A 98 14.06 24.98 -12.68
N PHE A 99 14.14 23.82 -13.33
CA PHE A 99 13.27 23.52 -14.48
C PHE A 99 11.79 23.60 -14.14
N THR A 100 11.40 23.11 -12.97
CA THR A 100 10.00 23.12 -12.54
C THR A 100 9.54 24.54 -12.23
N ALA A 101 10.36 25.33 -11.54
CA ALA A 101 10.07 26.74 -11.25
C ALA A 101 9.93 27.56 -12.55
N ASP A 102 10.88 27.42 -13.49
CA ASP A 102 10.87 28.10 -14.78
C ASP A 102 9.62 27.73 -15.62
N LEU A 103 9.16 26.48 -15.53
CA LEU A 103 7.95 26.05 -16.23
C LEU A 103 6.70 26.71 -15.63
N GLU A 104 6.61 26.81 -14.30
CA GLU A 104 5.50 27.49 -13.63
C GLU A 104 5.49 29.00 -13.98
N GLU A 105 6.65 29.65 -14.02
CA GLU A 105 6.77 31.06 -14.46
C GLU A 105 6.30 31.25 -15.92
N LYS A 106 6.71 30.38 -16.83
CA LYS A 106 6.23 30.42 -18.23
C LYS A 106 4.72 30.21 -18.35
N LEU A 107 4.11 29.42 -17.45
CA LEU A 107 2.65 29.26 -17.43
C LEU A 107 1.96 30.53 -16.93
N ASP A 108 2.59 31.28 -16.02
CA ASP A 108 2.09 32.60 -15.60
C ASP A 108 2.23 33.63 -16.74
N GLU A 109 3.33 33.65 -17.48
CA GLU A 109 3.50 34.49 -18.69
C GLU A 109 2.43 34.19 -19.74
N VAL A 110 2.10 32.92 -19.96
CA VAL A 110 0.98 32.52 -20.83
C VAL A 110 -0.35 33.07 -20.31
N SER A 111 -0.58 33.03 -19.00
CA SER A 111 -1.80 33.57 -18.39
C SER A 111 -1.88 35.09 -18.47
N ALA A 112 -0.73 35.78 -18.44
CA ALA A 112 -0.62 37.23 -18.63
C ALA A 112 -0.78 37.65 -20.10
N GLY A 113 -0.56 36.72 -21.04
CA GLY A 113 -0.61 36.96 -22.48
C GLY A 113 0.75 37.32 -23.09
N ASP A 114 1.83 37.22 -22.31
CA ASP A 114 3.20 37.55 -22.72
C ASP A 114 3.88 36.40 -23.50
N LEU A 115 3.33 35.18 -23.40
CA LEU A 115 3.84 33.98 -24.08
C LEU A 115 2.73 33.21 -24.82
N ASP A 116 2.99 32.78 -26.07
CA ASP A 116 2.07 31.92 -26.81
C ASP A 116 2.07 30.50 -26.25
N TRP A 117 0.92 30.05 -25.74
CA TRP A 117 0.77 28.73 -25.11
C TRP A 117 1.10 27.57 -26.07
N LYS A 118 0.83 27.70 -27.37
CA LYS A 118 1.13 26.64 -28.33
C LYS A 118 2.64 26.54 -28.56
N GLN A 119 3.35 27.67 -28.53
CA GLN A 119 4.80 27.69 -28.61
C GLN A 119 5.41 27.00 -27.39
N LEU A 120 4.98 27.35 -26.18
CA LEU A 120 5.40 26.68 -24.95
C LEU A 120 5.21 25.16 -25.02
N LEU A 121 4.02 24.70 -25.43
CA LEU A 121 3.73 23.26 -25.56
C LEU A 121 4.60 22.57 -26.63
N ARG A 122 4.85 23.24 -27.77
CA ARG A 122 5.71 22.69 -28.83
C ARG A 122 7.14 22.51 -28.36
N ASP A 123 7.69 23.53 -27.70
CA ASP A 123 9.06 23.51 -27.20
C ASP A 123 9.25 22.46 -26.10
N PHE A 124 8.32 22.40 -25.14
CA PHE A 124 8.32 21.35 -24.12
C PHE A 124 8.23 19.95 -24.74
N TRP A 125 7.28 19.74 -25.66
CA TRP A 125 7.03 18.41 -26.23
C TRP A 125 8.19 17.92 -27.10
N ARG A 126 8.82 18.80 -27.88
CA ARG A 126 10.00 18.47 -28.69
C ARG A 126 11.10 17.88 -27.83
N ASP A 127 11.46 18.58 -26.75
CA ASP A 127 12.55 18.19 -25.86
C ASP A 127 12.18 16.95 -25.03
N PHE A 128 10.96 16.91 -24.49
CA PHE A 128 10.49 15.78 -23.65
C PHE A 128 10.35 14.49 -24.46
N SER A 129 9.79 14.56 -25.66
CA SER A 129 9.64 13.38 -26.52
C SER A 129 10.99 12.81 -26.95
N ALA A 130 12.01 13.65 -27.16
CA ALA A 130 13.36 13.19 -27.45
C ALA A 130 13.96 12.43 -26.25
N ALA A 131 13.87 12.99 -25.04
CA ALA A 131 14.36 12.35 -23.82
C ALA A 131 13.68 10.99 -23.54
N VAL A 132 12.37 10.90 -23.78
CA VAL A 132 11.63 9.64 -23.68
C VAL A 132 12.10 8.63 -24.73
N GLY A 133 12.37 9.10 -25.96
CA GLY A 133 12.90 8.28 -27.05
C GLY A 133 14.25 7.65 -26.73
N GLU A 134 15.17 8.44 -26.17
CA GLU A 134 16.49 7.98 -25.72
C GLU A 134 16.38 6.94 -24.60
N THR A 135 15.59 7.25 -23.56
CA THR A 135 15.41 6.37 -22.40
C THR A 135 14.77 5.02 -22.78
N LYS A 136 13.89 5.00 -23.80
CA LYS A 136 13.22 3.79 -24.26
C LYS A 136 14.20 2.74 -24.82
N ASN A 137 15.38 3.16 -25.26
CA ASN A 137 16.40 2.26 -25.81
C ASN A 137 17.19 1.52 -24.72
N LEU A 138 17.05 1.92 -23.45
CA LEU A 138 17.72 1.27 -22.33
C LEU A 138 17.14 -0.11 -22.07
N LYS A 139 18.02 -1.07 -21.74
CA LYS A 139 17.57 -2.39 -21.30
C LYS A 139 17.06 -2.29 -19.87
N ILE A 140 15.99 -3.01 -19.59
CA ILE A 140 15.40 -3.08 -18.24
C ILE A 140 16.46 -3.52 -17.21
N THR A 141 17.39 -4.41 -17.59
CA THR A 141 18.47 -4.86 -16.71
C THR A 141 19.41 -3.72 -16.30
N ASP A 142 19.79 -2.87 -17.25
CA ASP A 142 20.70 -1.75 -16.99
C ASP A 142 20.04 -0.74 -16.05
N VAL A 143 18.75 -0.47 -16.28
CA VAL A 143 17.92 0.36 -15.39
C VAL A 143 17.85 -0.23 -13.97
N ILE A 144 17.63 -1.54 -13.82
CA ILE A 144 17.56 -2.18 -12.51
C ILE A 144 18.90 -2.11 -11.78
N ASN A 145 20.02 -2.34 -12.48
CA ASN A 145 21.35 -2.28 -11.89
C ASN A 145 21.67 -0.87 -11.38
N GLU A 146 21.37 0.16 -12.17
CA GLU A 146 21.52 1.56 -11.76
C GLU A 146 20.70 1.87 -10.50
N LEU A 147 19.43 1.44 -10.49
CA LEU A 147 18.54 1.64 -9.34
C LEU A 147 19.00 0.87 -8.10
N ASP A 148 19.53 -0.34 -8.28
CA ASP A 148 20.06 -1.18 -7.20
C ASP A 148 21.31 -0.56 -6.55
N GLU A 149 22.13 0.14 -7.33
CA GLU A 149 23.28 0.87 -6.83
C GLU A 149 22.85 2.11 -6.03
N ILE A 150 22.01 2.97 -6.62
CA ILE A 150 21.53 4.20 -5.98
C ILE A 150 20.74 3.94 -4.70
N LEU A 151 19.84 2.94 -4.74
CA LEU A 151 19.00 2.61 -3.59
C LEU A 151 19.67 1.64 -2.63
N GLY A 152 20.86 1.13 -2.96
CA GLY A 152 21.59 0.14 -2.18
C GLY A 152 21.71 0.49 -0.70
N PRO A 153 22.23 1.68 -0.33
CA PRO A 153 22.38 2.08 1.07
C PRO A 153 21.06 2.16 1.85
N HIS A 154 19.95 2.43 1.16
CA HIS A 154 18.62 2.54 1.76
C HIS A 154 17.93 1.17 1.89
N ILE A 155 18.07 0.30 0.88
CA ILE A 155 17.45 -1.04 0.87
C ILE A 155 18.24 -2.02 1.75
N PHE A 156 19.56 -1.84 1.82
CA PHE A 156 20.53 -2.67 2.54
C PHE A 156 21.32 -1.81 3.54
N PRO A 157 20.68 -1.28 4.60
CA PRO A 157 21.39 -0.51 5.61
C PRO A 157 22.38 -1.41 6.37
N ALA A 158 23.54 -0.88 6.72
CA ALA A 158 24.52 -1.59 7.53
C ALA A 158 23.94 -1.84 8.94
N THR A 159 23.87 -3.10 9.33
CA THR A 159 23.38 -3.51 10.66
C THR A 159 24.53 -3.66 11.66
N GLU A 160 25.66 -4.22 11.21
CA GLU A 160 26.82 -4.52 12.05
C GLU A 160 28.13 -4.14 11.35
N PRO A 161 29.14 -3.63 12.08
CA PRO A 161 30.45 -3.33 11.52
C PRO A 161 31.10 -4.58 10.90
N GLY A 162 31.47 -4.51 9.62
CA GLY A 162 32.19 -5.59 8.93
C GLY A 162 31.31 -6.67 8.29
N VAL A 163 29.99 -6.62 8.46
CA VAL A 163 29.05 -7.52 7.75
C VAL A 163 28.57 -6.84 6.48
N ASP A 164 28.70 -7.51 5.33
CA ASP A 164 28.13 -7.02 4.07
C ASP A 164 26.59 -7.04 4.17
N PRO A 165 25.92 -5.86 4.12
CA PRO A 165 24.46 -5.78 4.25
C PRO A 165 23.71 -6.43 3.08
N ARG A 166 24.40 -6.78 2.00
CA ARG A 166 23.83 -7.51 0.85
C ARG A 166 24.00 -9.02 0.96
N LYS A 167 24.63 -9.55 2.00
CA LYS A 167 24.76 -10.99 2.20
C LYS A 167 23.38 -11.61 2.46
N CYS A 168 23.04 -12.67 1.72
CA CYS A 168 21.74 -13.33 1.86
C CYS A 168 21.67 -14.11 3.19
N PRO A 169 20.68 -13.86 4.05
CA PRO A 169 20.56 -14.54 5.35
C PRO A 169 20.11 -16.00 5.22
N LEU A 170 19.54 -16.39 4.07
CA LEU A 170 19.03 -17.75 3.88
C LEU A 170 20.12 -18.74 3.44
N CYS A 171 21.04 -18.32 2.56
CA CYS A 171 22.05 -19.21 2.01
C CYS A 171 23.50 -18.82 2.32
N GLY A 172 23.75 -17.67 2.95
CA GLY A 172 25.10 -17.19 3.30
C GLY A 172 25.93 -16.70 2.11
N ASP A 173 25.92 -17.40 0.98
CA ASP A 173 26.85 -17.14 -0.14
C ASP A 173 26.27 -16.27 -1.24
N GLY A 174 24.95 -16.04 -1.23
CA GLY A 174 24.26 -15.28 -2.26
C GLY A 174 24.23 -13.78 -1.95
N ARG A 175 24.22 -12.94 -2.99
CA ARG A 175 24.08 -11.49 -2.87
C ARG A 175 22.63 -11.07 -3.11
N LEU A 176 22.11 -10.20 -2.26
CA LEU A 176 20.79 -9.59 -2.39
C LEU A 176 20.85 -8.44 -3.41
N ASN A 177 19.90 -8.43 -4.34
CA ASN A 177 19.76 -7.37 -5.35
C ASN A 177 18.29 -6.96 -5.47
N LEU A 178 18.06 -5.72 -5.86
CA LEU A 178 16.79 -5.18 -6.31
C LEU A 178 16.34 -5.92 -7.58
N LYS A 179 15.10 -6.38 -7.59
CA LYS A 179 14.43 -7.00 -8.72
C LYS A 179 13.04 -6.39 -8.90
N LEU A 180 12.57 -6.37 -10.14
CA LEU A 180 11.20 -5.94 -10.47
C LEU A 180 10.35 -7.16 -10.80
N GLY A 181 9.15 -7.21 -10.22
CA GLY A 181 8.17 -8.25 -10.46
C GLY A 181 6.78 -7.69 -10.73
N ARG A 182 5.82 -8.59 -11.00
CA ARG A 182 4.42 -8.22 -11.24
C ARG A 182 3.79 -7.47 -10.06
N PHE A 183 4.24 -7.74 -8.84
CA PHE A 183 3.70 -7.15 -7.61
C PHE A 183 4.53 -5.97 -7.10
N GLY A 184 5.44 -5.43 -7.92
CA GLY A 184 6.32 -4.33 -7.56
C GLY A 184 7.77 -4.74 -7.42
N ALA A 185 8.57 -3.82 -6.86
CA ALA A 185 9.98 -4.03 -6.59
C ALA A 185 10.16 -4.93 -5.35
N PHE A 186 11.14 -5.82 -5.39
CA PHE A 186 11.46 -6.72 -4.30
C PHE A 186 12.96 -6.99 -4.26
N VAL A 187 13.46 -7.37 -3.10
CA VAL A 187 14.83 -7.87 -2.91
C VAL A 187 14.84 -9.37 -3.17
N GLY A 188 15.79 -9.85 -3.95
CA GLY A 188 15.97 -11.29 -4.21
C GLY A 188 17.43 -11.71 -4.23
N CYS A 189 17.67 -12.97 -3.85
CA CYS A 189 19.01 -13.58 -3.89
C CYS A 189 19.51 -13.79 -5.34
N SER A 190 20.82 -13.65 -5.55
CA SER A 190 21.52 -13.97 -6.79
C SER A 190 21.52 -15.46 -7.12
N ASN A 191 21.54 -16.33 -6.10
CA ASN A 191 21.63 -17.80 -6.26
C ASN A 191 20.29 -18.47 -6.62
N TYR A 192 19.31 -17.72 -7.10
CA TYR A 192 18.09 -18.31 -7.66
C TYR A 192 18.42 -19.16 -8.89
N PRO A 193 17.87 -20.38 -9.06
CA PRO A 193 16.73 -20.97 -8.34
C PRO A 193 17.07 -21.74 -7.05
N ASN A 194 18.35 -21.93 -6.73
CA ASN A 194 18.80 -22.72 -5.57
C ASN A 194 18.46 -22.04 -4.23
N CYS A 195 18.48 -20.70 -4.18
CA CYS A 195 18.03 -19.91 -3.05
C CYS A 195 16.82 -19.04 -3.46
N LYS A 196 15.67 -19.25 -2.80
CA LYS A 196 14.39 -18.57 -3.10
C LYS A 196 14.07 -17.41 -2.15
N PHE A 197 15.05 -16.91 -1.42
CA PHE A 197 14.87 -15.76 -0.53
C PHE A 197 14.36 -14.55 -1.32
N THR A 198 13.21 -14.01 -0.90
CA THR A 198 12.66 -12.76 -1.42
C THR A 198 12.04 -11.93 -0.29
N ARG A 199 12.16 -10.61 -0.38
CA ARG A 199 11.58 -9.63 0.56
C ARG A 199 10.99 -8.46 -0.22
N GLN A 200 9.78 -8.02 0.12
CA GLN A 200 9.18 -6.85 -0.55
C GLN A 200 9.84 -5.55 -0.09
N ILE A 201 9.90 -4.59 -1.00
CA ILE A 201 10.36 -3.23 -0.73
C ILE A 201 9.13 -2.40 -0.34
N GLY A 202 9.18 -1.72 0.82
CA GLY A 202 8.09 -0.90 1.35
C GLY A 202 7.41 -1.44 2.60
N GLN A 203 7.75 -2.65 3.06
CA GLN A 203 7.33 -3.15 4.36
C GLN A 203 8.45 -2.88 5.37
N SER A 204 8.16 -2.02 6.36
CA SER A 204 9.01 -1.79 7.53
C SER A 204 9.47 -3.12 8.10
N ASN A 205 10.77 -3.25 8.41
CA ASN A 205 11.43 -4.46 8.94
C ASN A 205 10.57 -5.27 9.92
N GLY A 206 9.77 -6.13 9.32
CA GLY A 206 8.75 -6.98 9.89
C GLY A 206 7.98 -7.46 8.67
N GLU A 207 7.68 -8.75 8.58
CA GLU A 207 6.69 -9.27 7.62
C GLU A 207 7.15 -9.63 6.18
N GLY A 208 8.45 -9.70 5.91
CA GLY A 208 8.94 -10.02 4.55
C GLY A 208 10.07 -11.04 4.49
N GLY A 209 9.92 -12.21 5.13
CA GLY A 209 10.88 -13.31 4.99
C GLY A 209 11.91 -13.43 6.12
N GLY A 210 11.56 -13.02 7.34
CA GLY A 210 12.31 -13.40 8.53
C GLY A 210 12.30 -14.92 8.71
N GLN A 211 13.37 -15.46 9.30
CA GLN A 211 13.32 -16.81 9.87
C GLN A 211 12.09 -16.92 10.78
N PRO A 212 11.46 -18.10 10.88
CA PRO A 212 10.35 -18.30 11.81
C PRO A 212 10.78 -17.81 13.20
N VAL A 213 10.07 -16.83 13.75
CA VAL A 213 10.34 -16.38 15.12
C VAL A 213 9.69 -17.41 16.04
N GLU A 214 10.51 -18.14 16.79
CA GLU A 214 10.02 -19.14 17.73
C GLU A 214 9.38 -18.44 18.93
N LEU A 215 8.08 -18.70 19.15
CA LEU A 215 7.33 -18.15 20.28
C LEU A 215 7.41 -19.08 21.50
N GLY A 216 7.65 -20.37 21.28
CA GLY A 216 7.78 -21.39 22.33
C GLY A 216 6.97 -22.66 22.01
N PRO A 217 7.08 -23.71 22.86
CA PRO A 217 6.33 -24.94 22.69
C PRO A 217 4.85 -24.78 23.09
N ASP A 218 3.96 -25.44 22.36
CA ASP A 218 2.56 -25.56 22.75
C ASP A 218 2.40 -26.46 23.99
N PRO A 219 1.68 -26.05 25.04
CA PRO A 219 1.50 -26.84 26.26
C PRO A 219 0.77 -28.17 26.07
N HIS A 220 0.00 -28.35 25.00
CA HIS A 220 -0.78 -29.56 24.76
C HIS A 220 -0.09 -30.55 23.83
N THR A 221 0.58 -30.07 22.79
CA THR A 221 1.24 -30.94 21.78
C THR A 221 2.75 -31.03 21.96
N GLY A 222 3.38 -30.09 22.67
CA GLY A 222 4.84 -29.98 22.78
C GLY A 222 5.54 -29.53 21.50
N GLU A 223 4.79 -29.22 20.43
CA GLU A 223 5.34 -28.74 19.17
C GLU A 223 5.67 -27.23 19.24
N ILE A 224 6.71 -26.81 18.54
CA ILE A 224 7.12 -25.40 18.53
C ILE A 224 6.12 -24.55 17.73
N ILE A 225 5.65 -23.48 18.34
CA ILE A 225 4.85 -22.44 17.70
C ILE A 225 5.81 -21.40 17.11
N THR A 226 5.65 -21.13 15.82
CA THR A 226 6.45 -20.14 15.11
C THR A 226 5.58 -19.04 14.51
N LEU A 227 6.04 -17.80 14.63
CA LEU A 227 5.50 -16.64 13.92
C LEU A 227 6.19 -16.50 12.57
N ARG A 228 5.39 -16.50 11.49
CA ARG A 228 5.86 -16.47 10.10
C ARG A 228 5.16 -15.38 9.31
N SER A 229 5.80 -14.92 8.25
CA SER A 229 5.24 -13.92 7.33
C SER A 229 4.81 -14.59 6.03
N GLY A 230 3.54 -14.43 5.65
CA GLY A 230 2.96 -15.09 4.49
C GLY A 230 2.38 -14.10 3.47
N ARG A 231 1.98 -14.61 2.30
CA ARG A 231 1.36 -13.81 1.21
C ARG A 231 0.08 -13.05 1.60
N PHE A 232 -0.53 -13.41 2.73
CA PHE A 232 -1.79 -12.85 3.22
C PHE A 232 -1.67 -12.10 4.55
N GLY A 233 -0.44 -11.85 5.00
CA GLY A 233 -0.13 -11.25 6.30
C GLY A 233 0.65 -12.19 7.24
N PRO A 234 1.01 -11.71 8.43
CA PRO A 234 1.63 -12.52 9.47
C PRO A 234 0.69 -13.64 9.95
N TYR A 235 1.26 -14.80 10.25
CA TYR A 235 0.51 -15.97 10.73
C TYR A 235 1.36 -16.77 11.71
N VAL A 236 0.68 -17.45 12.64
CA VAL A 236 1.31 -18.42 13.55
C VAL A 236 1.13 -19.83 13.01
N GLN A 237 2.14 -20.68 13.20
CA GLN A 237 2.15 -22.06 12.76
C GLN A 237 2.62 -22.98 13.89
N LEU A 238 1.90 -24.07 14.12
CA LEU A 238 2.26 -25.15 15.03
C LEU A 238 3.04 -26.24 14.28
N GLY A 239 4.30 -26.46 14.65
CA GLY A 239 5.18 -27.47 14.06
C GLY A 239 5.52 -27.23 12.58
N ASP A 240 6.22 -28.17 11.95
CA ASP A 240 6.65 -28.11 10.54
C ASP A 240 6.23 -29.32 9.69
N GLY A 241 5.23 -30.09 10.15
CA GLY A 241 4.70 -31.24 9.41
C GLY A 241 4.03 -30.89 8.08
N ASP A 242 3.62 -31.90 7.29
CA ASP A 242 3.04 -31.75 5.94
C ASP A 242 1.73 -30.93 5.89
N LYS A 243 1.01 -30.83 7.01
CA LYS A 243 -0.22 -30.02 7.17
C LYS A 243 -0.25 -29.37 8.55
N PRO A 244 0.61 -28.37 8.80
CA PRO A 244 0.74 -27.78 10.11
C PRO A 244 -0.48 -26.89 10.39
N LYS A 245 -0.92 -26.84 11.65
CA LYS A 245 -2.04 -25.97 12.04
C LYS A 245 -1.59 -24.51 11.95
N ARG A 246 -2.40 -23.67 11.31
CA ARG A 246 -2.07 -22.26 11.05
C ARG A 246 -3.23 -21.36 11.43
N ALA A 247 -2.90 -20.21 12.00
CA ALA A 247 -3.86 -19.15 12.25
C ALA A 247 -3.30 -17.80 11.78
N SER A 248 -4.14 -17.01 11.10
CA SER A 248 -3.74 -15.67 10.65
C SER A 248 -3.84 -14.70 11.81
N ILE A 249 -2.89 -13.76 11.89
CA ILE A 249 -2.94 -12.69 12.89
C ILE A 249 -3.95 -11.62 12.43
N PRO A 250 -4.76 -11.05 13.34
CA PRO A 250 -5.72 -10.02 12.98
C PRO A 250 -5.11 -8.77 12.37
N LYS A 251 -5.89 -8.03 11.58
CA LYS A 251 -5.40 -6.84 10.86
C LYS A 251 -5.26 -5.67 11.83
N GLY A 252 -4.04 -5.16 11.97
CA GLY A 252 -3.74 -4.03 12.85
C GLY A 252 -3.02 -4.43 14.14
N THR A 253 -2.90 -5.73 14.43
CA THR A 253 -2.02 -6.24 15.49
C THR A 253 -0.56 -6.14 15.02
N ASP A 254 0.31 -5.53 15.82
CA ASP A 254 1.74 -5.49 15.54
C ASP A 254 2.37 -6.88 15.73
N ALA A 255 3.15 -7.35 14.75
CA ALA A 255 3.76 -8.67 14.78
C ALA A 255 4.73 -8.86 15.96
N SER A 256 5.32 -7.78 16.48
CA SER A 256 6.22 -7.84 17.64
C SER A 256 5.48 -7.97 18.97
N ALA A 257 4.19 -7.64 19.01
CA ALA A 257 3.35 -7.74 20.20
C ALA A 257 2.67 -9.12 20.34
N VAL A 258 2.92 -10.05 19.41
CA VAL A 258 2.33 -11.39 19.45
C VAL A 258 3.17 -12.29 20.35
N ASP A 259 2.60 -12.65 21.49
CA ASP A 259 3.18 -13.58 22.46
C ASP A 259 2.69 -15.02 22.24
N LEU A 260 3.28 -15.95 23.01
CA LEU A 260 2.92 -17.37 22.99
C LEU A 260 1.45 -17.59 23.38
N GLU A 261 0.93 -16.84 24.36
CA GLU A 261 -0.45 -16.99 24.83
C GLU A 261 -1.48 -16.64 23.75
N LEU A 262 -1.27 -15.52 23.05
CA LEU A 262 -2.12 -15.10 21.93
C LEU A 262 -2.00 -16.06 20.76
N ALA A 263 -0.80 -16.59 20.49
CA ALA A 263 -0.60 -17.57 19.43
C ALA A 263 -1.37 -18.87 19.69
N ILE A 264 -1.36 -19.37 20.94
CA ILE A 264 -2.15 -20.54 21.34
C ILE A 264 -3.65 -20.26 21.19
N LYS A 265 -4.12 -19.08 21.63
CA LYS A 265 -5.53 -18.67 21.45
C LYS A 265 -5.92 -18.66 19.97
N LEU A 266 -5.11 -18.09 19.10
CA LEU A 266 -5.36 -18.07 17.65
C LEU A 266 -5.36 -19.47 17.04
N LEU A 267 -4.43 -20.33 17.45
CA LEU A 267 -4.35 -21.72 16.99
C LEU A 267 -5.48 -22.59 17.54
N SER A 268 -6.17 -22.19 18.60
CA SER A 268 -7.35 -22.90 19.12
C SER A 268 -8.58 -22.78 18.21
N LEU A 269 -8.59 -21.80 17.29
CA LEU A 269 -9.67 -21.62 16.33
C LEU A 269 -9.64 -22.72 15.26
N PRO A 270 -10.81 -23.16 14.75
CA PRO A 270 -12.16 -22.65 15.00
C PRO A 270 -12.74 -23.07 16.38
N ARG A 271 -13.35 -22.12 17.11
CA ARG A 271 -13.96 -22.36 18.44
C ARG A 271 -15.44 -22.68 18.29
N GLU A 272 -15.89 -23.80 18.87
CA GLU A 272 -17.32 -24.10 18.99
C GLU A 272 -17.95 -23.25 20.11
N VAL A 273 -18.93 -22.41 19.76
CA VAL A 273 -19.64 -21.52 20.70
C VAL A 273 -20.78 -22.27 21.40
N GLY A 274 -21.42 -23.21 20.69
CA GLY A 274 -22.51 -24.04 21.20
C GLY A 274 -23.45 -24.49 20.09
N LYS A 275 -24.45 -25.30 20.42
CA LYS A 275 -25.46 -25.79 19.48
C LYS A 275 -26.60 -24.79 19.34
N HIS A 276 -26.99 -24.50 18.11
CA HIS A 276 -28.10 -23.59 17.82
C HIS A 276 -29.42 -24.19 18.35
N PRO A 277 -30.26 -23.43 19.08
CA PRO A 277 -31.42 -23.97 19.79
C PRO A 277 -32.50 -24.55 18.87
N GLU A 278 -32.63 -24.04 17.63
CA GLU A 278 -33.66 -24.52 16.68
C GLU A 278 -33.20 -25.67 15.78
N THR A 279 -31.92 -25.76 15.45
CA THR A 279 -31.39 -26.71 14.45
C THR A 279 -30.55 -27.81 15.09
N GLY A 280 -30.10 -27.63 16.34
CA GLY A 280 -29.22 -28.56 17.05
C GLY A 280 -27.79 -28.62 16.52
N GLU A 281 -27.46 -27.83 15.50
CA GLU A 281 -26.15 -27.83 14.85
C GLU A 281 -25.16 -26.85 15.47
N PRO A 282 -23.84 -27.13 15.40
CA PRO A 282 -22.84 -26.31 16.07
C PRO A 282 -22.67 -24.94 15.40
N ILE A 283 -22.56 -23.90 16.22
CA ILE A 283 -22.14 -22.57 15.83
C ILE A 283 -20.64 -22.44 16.12
N VAL A 284 -19.88 -22.04 15.10
CA VAL A 284 -18.41 -21.95 15.17
C VAL A 284 -17.97 -20.50 14.98
N ALA A 285 -17.12 -19.99 15.88
CA ALA A 285 -16.45 -18.71 15.75
C ALA A 285 -15.05 -18.89 15.13
N ASN A 286 -14.71 -18.06 14.14
CA ASN A 286 -13.43 -18.13 13.45
C ASN A 286 -12.98 -16.77 12.87
N LEU A 287 -11.70 -16.68 12.49
CA LEU A 287 -11.10 -15.53 11.81
C LEU A 287 -10.97 -15.80 10.31
N GLY A 288 -11.57 -14.94 9.49
CA GLY A 288 -11.56 -15.06 8.04
C GLY A 288 -10.81 -13.91 7.35
N ARG A 289 -10.67 -13.98 6.02
CA ARG A 289 -9.98 -12.95 5.20
C ARG A 289 -10.58 -11.52 5.34
N TYR A 290 -11.83 -11.45 5.78
CA TYR A 290 -12.61 -10.23 5.91
C TYR A 290 -12.82 -9.79 7.37
N GLY A 291 -12.23 -10.51 8.32
CA GLY A 291 -12.40 -10.25 9.74
C GLY A 291 -13.07 -11.40 10.49
N PRO A 292 -13.37 -11.19 11.77
CA PRO A 292 -13.96 -12.18 12.68
C PRO A 292 -15.40 -12.50 12.33
N TYR A 293 -15.81 -13.77 12.44
CA TYR A 293 -17.15 -14.21 12.11
C TYR A 293 -17.62 -15.41 12.91
N VAL A 294 -18.94 -15.55 13.06
CA VAL A 294 -19.61 -16.78 13.47
C VAL A 294 -20.27 -17.45 12.28
N GLN A 295 -20.22 -18.78 12.26
CA GLN A 295 -20.77 -19.61 11.21
C GLN A 295 -21.73 -20.64 11.79
N HIS A 296 -22.87 -20.78 11.14
CA HIS A 296 -23.84 -21.85 11.35
C HIS A 296 -24.24 -22.36 9.97
N GLN A 297 -23.93 -23.62 9.66
CA GLN A 297 -24.09 -24.20 8.32
C GLN A 297 -23.43 -23.33 7.21
N LYS A 298 -24.25 -22.85 6.27
CA LYS A 298 -23.86 -21.98 5.14
C LYS A 298 -24.06 -20.48 5.46
N GLN A 299 -24.43 -20.16 6.69
CA GLN A 299 -24.68 -18.79 7.14
C GLN A 299 -23.47 -18.27 7.91
N TYR A 300 -23.12 -17.02 7.65
CA TYR A 300 -21.97 -16.34 8.23
C TYR A 300 -22.43 -15.00 8.76
N ALA A 301 -22.07 -14.64 9.99
CA ALA A 301 -22.24 -13.31 10.55
C ALA A 301 -20.92 -12.75 11.04
N SER A 302 -20.61 -11.52 10.63
CA SER A 302 -19.40 -10.81 11.05
C SER A 302 -19.53 -10.34 12.49
N LEU A 303 -18.44 -10.41 13.23
CA LEU A 303 -18.29 -9.81 14.56
C LEU A 303 -17.70 -8.40 14.44
N GLU A 304 -17.85 -7.60 15.49
CA GLU A 304 -17.40 -6.21 15.50
C GLU A 304 -15.92 -6.08 15.88
N SER A 305 -15.46 -6.91 16.83
CA SER A 305 -14.07 -6.94 17.27
C SER A 305 -13.44 -8.32 17.13
N ASP A 306 -12.09 -8.34 17.08
CA ASP A 306 -11.33 -9.60 17.05
C ASP A 306 -11.42 -10.35 18.38
N GLU A 307 -11.61 -9.64 19.49
CA GLU A 307 -11.79 -10.22 20.83
C GLU A 307 -13.10 -11.00 20.95
N ASP A 308 -14.16 -10.56 20.26
CA ASP A 308 -15.46 -11.21 20.27
C ASP A 308 -15.38 -12.67 19.79
N VAL A 309 -14.41 -13.03 18.95
CA VAL A 309 -14.22 -14.42 18.50
C VAL A 309 -13.99 -15.36 19.68
N PHE A 310 -13.28 -14.89 20.71
CA PHE A 310 -12.91 -15.69 21.86
C PHE A 310 -13.96 -15.67 22.97
N THR A 311 -14.76 -14.61 23.06
CA THR A 311 -15.67 -14.37 24.18
C THR A 311 -17.15 -14.51 23.83
N ILE A 312 -17.53 -14.50 22.54
CA ILE A 312 -18.95 -14.52 22.15
C ILE A 312 -19.68 -15.73 22.75
N GLY A 313 -20.85 -15.44 23.32
CA GLY A 313 -21.78 -16.41 23.87
C GLY A 313 -22.85 -16.85 22.86
N LEU A 314 -23.46 -18.01 23.13
CA LEU A 314 -24.44 -18.65 22.25
C LEU A 314 -25.62 -17.73 21.90
N ASN A 315 -26.19 -17.03 22.89
CA ASN A 315 -27.33 -16.14 22.68
C ASN A 315 -27.03 -15.02 21.68
N HIS A 316 -25.85 -14.41 21.79
CA HIS A 316 -25.42 -13.34 20.89
C HIS A 316 -25.13 -13.88 19.48
N ALA A 317 -24.48 -15.04 19.39
CA ALA A 317 -24.19 -15.67 18.10
C ALA A 317 -25.47 -16.05 17.33
N VAL A 318 -26.50 -16.56 18.02
CA VAL A 318 -27.81 -16.88 17.42
C VAL A 318 -28.49 -15.60 16.91
N THR A 319 -28.50 -14.52 17.70
CA THR A 319 -29.06 -13.23 17.30
C THR A 319 -28.38 -12.68 16.05
N LEU A 320 -27.04 -12.66 16.00
CA LEU A 320 -26.29 -12.18 14.84
C LEU A 320 -26.57 -12.98 13.56
N ILE A 321 -26.72 -14.29 13.68
CA ILE A 321 -27.02 -15.17 12.55
C ILE A 321 -28.46 -14.97 12.08
N ALA A 322 -29.42 -14.83 13.01
CA ALA A 322 -30.82 -14.55 12.71
C ALA A 322 -31.00 -13.16 12.06
N GLU A 323 -30.37 -12.13 12.61
CA GLU A 323 -30.38 -10.78 12.04
C GLU A 323 -29.82 -10.76 10.62
N ARG A 324 -28.73 -11.48 10.38
CA ARG A 324 -28.12 -11.53 9.06
C ARG A 324 -28.93 -12.35 8.06
N LYS A 325 -29.61 -13.41 8.51
CA LYS A 325 -30.59 -14.15 7.72
C LYS A 325 -31.77 -13.25 7.32
N ALA A 326 -32.26 -12.42 8.25
CA ALA A 326 -33.36 -11.47 8.01
C ALA A 326 -32.96 -10.29 7.09
N LYS A 327 -31.75 -9.74 7.27
CA LYS A 327 -31.24 -8.60 6.48
C LYS A 327 -30.76 -9.00 5.08
N GLY A 328 -30.53 -10.30 4.84
CA GLY A 328 -29.99 -10.82 3.58
C GLY A 328 -28.59 -10.30 3.26
N PHE A 329 -28.01 -10.71 2.13
CA PHE A 329 -26.72 -10.20 1.65
C PHE A 329 -26.86 -8.78 1.07
N LYS A 330 -27.45 -7.84 1.82
CA LYS A 330 -27.47 -6.43 1.42
C LYS A 330 -26.06 -5.90 1.59
N ARG A 331 -25.39 -5.60 0.46
CA ARG A 331 -24.32 -4.60 0.44
C ARG A 331 -24.84 -3.40 1.21
N ARG A 332 -24.10 -2.96 2.23
CA ARG A 332 -24.35 -1.71 2.96
C ARG A 332 -24.50 -0.61 1.90
N GLY A 333 -25.74 -0.27 1.57
CA GLY A 333 -26.06 0.77 0.61
C GLY A 333 -25.71 2.12 1.21
N PRO A 334 -25.59 3.18 0.40
CA PRO A 334 -25.40 4.52 0.93
C PRO A 334 -26.55 4.85 1.89
N GLU A 335 -26.20 5.36 3.07
CA GLU A 335 -27.14 5.74 4.12
C GLU A 335 -27.71 7.13 3.82
N ALA A 336 -29.02 7.31 4.03
CA ALA A 336 -29.68 8.59 3.83
C ALA A 336 -29.42 9.51 5.02
N LEU A 337 -28.80 10.67 4.77
CA LEU A 337 -28.44 11.65 5.78
C LEU A 337 -29.59 12.64 6.07
N LYS A 338 -30.36 13.03 5.04
CA LYS A 338 -31.45 14.02 5.16
C LYS A 338 -32.43 13.89 4.00
N GLU A 339 -33.74 13.97 4.26
CA GLU A 339 -34.77 14.07 3.21
C GLU A 339 -35.20 15.55 3.11
N LEU A 340 -35.07 16.14 1.92
CA LEU A 340 -35.30 17.58 1.70
C LEU A 340 -36.72 17.89 1.21
N GLY A 341 -37.50 16.89 0.79
CA GLY A 341 -38.88 17.05 0.30
C GLY A 341 -39.02 16.83 -1.21
N PRO A 342 -40.25 16.92 -1.76
CA PRO A 342 -40.50 16.76 -3.20
C PRO A 342 -40.02 17.97 -4.01
N ASP A 343 -39.48 17.73 -5.19
CA ASP A 343 -39.19 18.77 -6.19
C ASP A 343 -40.50 19.40 -6.69
N PRO A 344 -40.66 20.75 -6.65
CA PRO A 344 -41.82 21.46 -7.18
C PRO A 344 -42.10 21.21 -8.68
N THR A 345 -41.10 20.77 -9.44
CA THR A 345 -41.17 20.63 -10.90
C THR A 345 -41.42 19.18 -11.35
N THR A 346 -40.85 18.21 -10.64
CA THR A 346 -40.88 16.79 -11.02
C THR A 346 -41.66 15.91 -10.05
N GLY A 347 -41.96 16.40 -8.83
CA GLY A 347 -42.64 15.65 -7.77
C GLY A 347 -41.77 14.57 -7.11
N ASP A 348 -40.54 14.36 -7.58
CA ASP A 348 -39.62 13.35 -7.06
C ASP A 348 -39.00 13.80 -5.71
N THR A 349 -38.90 12.89 -4.74
CA THR A 349 -38.39 13.23 -3.39
C THR A 349 -36.86 13.32 -3.39
N ILE A 350 -36.35 14.49 -3.00
CA ILE A 350 -34.92 14.78 -2.93
C ILE A 350 -34.34 14.30 -1.60
N LYS A 351 -33.26 13.50 -1.67
CA LYS A 351 -32.55 12.96 -0.51
C LYS A 351 -31.06 13.27 -0.58
N VAL A 352 -30.45 13.55 0.57
CA VAL A 352 -29.00 13.66 0.76
C VAL A 352 -28.49 12.32 1.26
N MET A 353 -27.49 11.76 0.58
CA MET A 353 -26.97 10.40 0.81
C MET A 353 -25.45 10.44 1.02
N LYS A 354 -24.92 9.51 1.82
CA LYS A 354 -23.47 9.34 2.00
C LYS A 354 -22.88 8.39 0.95
N GLY A 355 -22.11 8.91 0.01
CA GLY A 355 -21.48 8.13 -1.06
C GLY A 355 -20.00 7.78 -0.81
N ARG A 356 -19.46 6.87 -1.62
CA ARG A 356 -18.03 6.49 -1.62
C ARG A 356 -17.09 7.67 -1.90
N TYR A 357 -17.57 8.69 -2.62
CA TYR A 357 -16.79 9.84 -3.09
C TYR A 357 -17.23 11.16 -2.42
N GLY A 358 -17.88 11.10 -1.26
CA GLY A 358 -18.47 12.26 -0.59
C GLY A 358 -20.00 12.21 -0.54
N ALA A 359 -20.60 13.14 0.21
CA ALA A 359 -22.05 13.29 0.26
C ALA A 359 -22.60 13.72 -1.11
N TYR A 360 -23.81 13.27 -1.45
CA TYR A 360 -24.46 13.62 -2.70
C TYR A 360 -25.97 13.76 -2.51
N VAL A 361 -26.60 14.57 -3.36
CA VAL A 361 -28.05 14.73 -3.42
C VAL A 361 -28.58 13.87 -4.57
N THR A 362 -29.73 13.23 -4.37
CA THR A 362 -30.42 12.41 -5.36
C THR A 362 -31.91 12.69 -5.39
N ASP A 363 -32.47 12.80 -6.59
CA ASP A 363 -33.92 12.78 -6.88
C ASP A 363 -34.41 11.33 -7.20
N GLY A 364 -33.54 10.33 -7.05
CA GLY A 364 -33.78 8.93 -7.44
C GLY A 364 -33.33 8.56 -8.86
N LYS A 365 -33.12 9.54 -9.77
CA LYS A 365 -32.66 9.34 -11.16
C LYS A 365 -31.27 9.95 -11.40
N THR A 366 -31.01 11.11 -10.84
CA THR A 366 -29.83 11.95 -11.01
C THR A 366 -29.11 12.10 -9.67
N ASN A 367 -27.82 11.77 -9.64
CA ASN A 367 -26.99 11.91 -8.44
C ASN A 367 -25.99 13.06 -8.61
N ALA A 368 -26.13 14.10 -7.80
CA ALA A 368 -25.26 15.28 -7.78
C ALA A 368 -24.37 15.31 -6.53
N THR A 369 -23.05 15.27 -6.71
CA THR A 369 -22.08 15.31 -5.61
C THR A 369 -22.06 16.69 -4.95
N LEU A 370 -22.07 16.75 -3.62
CA LEU A 370 -21.93 18.00 -2.87
C LEU A 370 -20.47 18.51 -2.94
N PRO A 371 -20.25 19.83 -3.13
CA PRO A 371 -18.94 20.43 -2.98
C PRO A 371 -18.35 20.17 -1.59
N GLY A 372 -17.04 19.95 -1.49
CA GLY A 372 -16.36 19.64 -0.21
C GLY A 372 -16.43 20.75 0.85
N THR A 373 -16.90 21.94 0.48
CA THR A 373 -17.09 23.11 1.36
C THR A 373 -18.47 23.15 2.02
N THR A 374 -19.41 22.31 1.58
CA THR A 374 -20.81 22.34 2.04
C THR A 374 -21.11 21.13 2.91
N THR A 375 -21.52 21.37 4.17
CA THR A 375 -21.87 20.29 5.09
C THR A 375 -23.24 19.67 4.73
N PRO A 376 -23.37 18.33 4.74
CA PRO A 376 -24.62 17.65 4.33
C PRO A 376 -25.87 18.06 5.11
N GLU A 377 -25.68 18.59 6.32
CA GLU A 377 -26.77 18.98 7.24
C GLU A 377 -27.36 20.36 6.91
N THR A 378 -26.57 21.26 6.32
CA THR A 378 -26.97 22.64 6.03
C THR A 378 -27.56 22.82 4.64
N VAL A 379 -27.55 21.77 3.80
CA VAL A 379 -28.07 21.82 2.44
C VAL A 379 -29.57 22.12 2.45
N THR A 380 -29.96 23.13 1.67
CA THR A 380 -31.36 23.52 1.47
C THR A 380 -31.95 22.88 0.20
N LEU A 381 -33.29 22.82 0.11
CA LEU A 381 -33.98 22.28 -1.07
C LEU A 381 -33.63 23.06 -2.36
N ALA A 382 -33.43 24.38 -2.26
CA ALA A 382 -33.09 25.22 -3.40
C ALA A 382 -31.69 24.87 -3.97
N GLU A 383 -30.67 24.77 -3.12
CA GLU A 383 -29.30 24.41 -3.53
C GLU A 383 -29.23 22.98 -4.09
N ALA A 384 -30.00 22.07 -3.51
CA ALA A 384 -30.12 20.69 -3.98
C ALA A 384 -30.68 20.61 -5.41
N LEU A 385 -31.69 21.42 -5.73
CA LEU A 385 -32.28 21.51 -7.07
C LEU A 385 -31.29 22.09 -8.09
N GLU A 386 -30.53 23.12 -7.73
CA GLU A 386 -29.49 23.68 -8.61
C GLU A 386 -28.41 22.67 -8.95
N LEU A 387 -27.95 21.90 -7.94
CA LEU A 387 -26.93 20.87 -8.14
C LEU A 387 -27.44 19.72 -9.02
N ILE A 388 -28.69 19.31 -8.86
CA ILE A 388 -29.33 18.27 -9.69
C ILE A 388 -29.54 18.78 -11.11
N ALA A 389 -30.05 19.99 -11.30
CA ALA A 389 -30.24 20.60 -12.62
C ALA A 389 -28.90 20.79 -13.35
N ALA A 390 -27.85 21.26 -12.66
CA ALA A 390 -26.51 21.39 -13.21
C ALA A 390 -25.91 20.03 -13.61
N ARG A 391 -26.22 18.96 -12.87
CA ARG A 391 -25.79 17.59 -13.18
C ARG A 391 -26.57 17.00 -14.35
N ALA A 392 -27.88 17.22 -14.41
CA ALA A 392 -28.73 16.80 -15.51
C ALA A 392 -28.33 17.49 -16.83
N ALA A 393 -28.03 18.80 -16.78
CA ALA A 393 -27.56 19.57 -17.93
C ALA A 393 -26.19 19.11 -18.45
N LYS A 394 -25.30 18.63 -17.56
CA LYS A 394 -23.97 18.11 -17.95
C LYS A 394 -24.01 16.73 -18.62
N GLY A 395 -25.16 16.03 -18.56
CA GLY A 395 -25.36 14.72 -19.17
C GLY A 395 -24.43 13.62 -18.63
N PRO A 396 -24.64 12.34 -18.99
CA PRO A 396 -23.74 11.27 -18.61
C PRO A 396 -22.37 11.51 -19.25
N SER A 397 -21.32 11.57 -18.43
CA SER A 397 -19.94 11.70 -18.89
C SER A 397 -19.65 10.62 -19.94
N LYS A 398 -19.50 11.01 -21.21
CA LYS A 398 -19.05 10.10 -22.27
C LYS A 398 -17.69 9.56 -21.85
N LYS A 399 -17.64 8.29 -21.45
CA LYS A 399 -16.38 7.55 -21.37
C LYS A 399 -15.69 7.69 -22.72
N LYS A 400 -14.61 8.46 -22.79
CA LYS A 400 -13.61 8.33 -23.88
C LYS A 400 -13.09 6.89 -23.79
N ARG A 401 -13.71 5.99 -24.56
CA ARG A 401 -13.11 4.70 -24.90
C ARG A 401 -11.84 5.03 -25.69
N SER A 402 -10.69 4.92 -25.04
CA SER A 402 -9.43 4.77 -25.77
C SER A 402 -9.60 3.56 -26.70
N ALA A 403 -9.48 3.81 -28.00
CA ALA A 403 -9.54 2.77 -29.02
C ALA A 403 -8.49 1.69 -28.69
N ALA A 404 -8.92 0.44 -28.62
CA ALA A 404 -8.01 -0.69 -28.56
C ALA A 404 -7.16 -0.68 -29.84
N PRO A 405 -5.82 -0.81 -29.76
CA PRO A 405 -5.02 -0.96 -30.96
C PRO A 405 -5.45 -2.23 -31.70
N LYS A 406 -5.87 -2.07 -32.95
CA LYS A 406 -6.15 -3.17 -33.87
C LYS A 406 -4.94 -4.09 -33.91
N ARG A 407 -5.11 -5.33 -33.45
CA ARG A 407 -4.18 -6.42 -33.73
C ARG A 407 -4.11 -6.60 -35.24
N THR A 408 -2.94 -6.35 -35.81
CA THR A 408 -2.62 -6.79 -37.17
C THR A 408 -2.53 -8.32 -37.19
N PRO A 409 -3.12 -8.99 -38.20
CA PRO A 409 -3.05 -10.44 -38.32
C PRO A 409 -1.62 -10.89 -38.62
N LYS A 410 -1.17 -11.89 -37.85
CA LYS A 410 0.14 -12.55 -37.98
C LYS A 410 0.21 -13.31 -39.32
N PRO A 411 1.22 -13.10 -40.18
CA PRO A 411 1.39 -13.90 -41.38
C PRO A 411 1.73 -15.36 -41.01
N LYS A 412 1.01 -16.31 -41.62
CA LYS A 412 1.40 -17.72 -41.65
C LYS A 412 2.53 -17.89 -42.67
N GLY A 413 3.66 -18.43 -42.26
CA GLY A 413 4.78 -18.74 -43.14
C GLY A 413 5.67 -19.81 -42.54
N ALA A 414 5.63 -20.97 -43.19
CA ALA A 414 6.59 -22.07 -43.30
C ALA A 414 7.32 -22.59 -42.04
N SER A 415 6.97 -23.84 -41.74
CA SER A 415 7.73 -24.82 -40.98
C SER A 415 9.18 -24.93 -41.45
N ASP A 416 10.12 -24.82 -40.52
CA ASP A 416 11.47 -25.34 -40.72
C ASP A 416 11.72 -26.57 -39.85
N SER A 417 12.51 -27.45 -40.44
CA SER A 417 12.47 -28.88 -40.31
C SER A 417 13.33 -29.40 -39.16
N ARG A 418 12.75 -30.33 -38.40
CA ARG A 418 13.43 -31.12 -37.37
C ARG A 418 14.13 -32.29 -38.09
N PRO A 419 15.43 -32.54 -37.92
CA PRO A 419 16.09 -33.63 -38.63
C PRO A 419 15.71 -34.99 -38.06
N VAL A 420 15.22 -35.85 -38.94
CA VAL A 420 14.87 -37.25 -38.73
C VAL A 420 16.15 -38.08 -38.54
N LYS A 421 16.30 -38.77 -37.40
CA LYS A 421 17.21 -39.92 -37.28
C LYS A 421 16.38 -41.22 -37.41
N LYS A 422 16.75 -42.01 -38.42
CA LYS A 422 16.22 -43.33 -38.78
C LYS A 422 16.52 -44.42 -37.72
N PRO A 423 15.78 -45.54 -37.73
CA PRO A 423 15.66 -46.45 -36.59
C PRO A 423 16.80 -47.48 -36.51
N ALA A 424 17.25 -47.77 -35.28
CA ALA A 424 18.21 -48.84 -35.00
C ALA A 424 17.49 -50.16 -34.69
N LYS A 425 18.00 -51.23 -35.32
CA LYS A 425 17.53 -52.62 -35.29
C LYS A 425 17.54 -53.25 -33.89
N LYS A 426 16.50 -54.05 -33.62
CA LYS A 426 16.44 -55.10 -32.60
C LYS A 426 17.65 -56.05 -32.72
N LYS A 427 18.33 -56.32 -31.61
CA LYS A 427 19.11 -57.55 -31.40
C LYS A 427 18.53 -58.32 -30.22
N SER A 428 18.42 -59.62 -30.46
CA SER A 428 17.83 -60.67 -29.65
C SER A 428 18.71 -61.11 -28.48
N SER A 429 18.00 -61.53 -27.44
CA SER A 429 18.31 -62.50 -26.38
C SER A 429 19.58 -63.36 -26.52
N LYS A 430 20.35 -63.42 -25.43
CA LYS A 430 21.10 -64.63 -25.01
C LYS A 430 20.36 -65.27 -23.83
N THR A 431 20.30 -66.59 -23.86
CA THR A 431 19.48 -67.48 -23.03
C THR A 431 20.30 -68.15 -21.93
N ARG A 432 19.68 -68.30 -20.74
CA ARG A 432 19.81 -69.31 -19.65
C ARG A 432 21.20 -69.79 -19.17
N THR A 433 21.36 -69.85 -17.84
CA THR A 433 21.06 -71.06 -17.01
C THR A 433 20.91 -70.72 -15.51
N PRO A 434 20.11 -71.49 -14.73
CA PRO A 434 19.92 -71.32 -13.29
C PRO A 434 20.71 -72.34 -12.42
N GLU A 435 20.98 -71.94 -11.17
CA GLU A 435 21.12 -72.70 -9.88
C GLU A 435 22.03 -73.95 -9.76
N PRO A 436 22.62 -74.23 -8.57
CA PRO A 436 21.83 -74.72 -7.43
C PRO A 436 22.19 -74.15 -6.04
N ALA A 437 21.23 -74.34 -5.15
CA ALA A 437 21.20 -74.09 -3.72
C ALA A 437 22.38 -74.65 -2.88
N ALA A 438 22.62 -73.94 -1.77
CA ALA A 438 22.95 -74.51 -0.46
C ALA A 438 22.24 -73.67 0.61
#